data_AF-A0A3C8CBA1-F1
#
_entry.id   AF-A0A3C8CBA1-F1
#
_cell.length_a   1.000
_cell.length_b   1.000
_cell.length_c   1.000
_cell.angle_alpha   90.00
_cell.angle_beta   90.00
_cell.angle_gamma   90.00
#
_symmetry.space_group_name_H-M   'P 1'
#
loop_
_entity.id
_entity.type
_entity.pdbx_description
1 polymer ?
#
loop_
_entity_poly.entity_id
_entity_poly.type
_entity_poly.pdbx_seq_one_letter_code
_entity_poly.pdbx_strand_id
1 'polypeptide(L)' 'MDYYNNHRYHESLNNVTPADVYFGRNREILTKRDQIKRKTLALRRKQNLNTRVA' A
#
# COMPACT_ATOMS: atom_id res chain seq x y z
N MET A 1 21.14 7.53 13.14
CA MET A 1 19.72 7.41 13.54
C MET A 1 18.76 7.74 12.39
N ASP A 2 19.11 8.64 11.48
CA ASP A 2 18.21 9.09 10.40
C ASP A 2 17.76 8.01 9.41
N TYR A 3 18.61 7.01 9.13
CA TYR A 3 18.27 5.92 8.23
C TYR A 3 17.12 5.05 8.76
N TYR A 4 17.16 4.69 10.05
CA TYR A 4 16.14 3.83 10.65
C TYR A 4 14.76 4.48 10.65
N ASN A 5 14.71 5.77 11.00
CA ASN A 5 13.45 6.48 11.16
C ASN A 5 12.80 6.87 9.82
N ASN A 6 13.60 7.22 8.81
CA ASN A 6 13.08 7.79 7.57
C ASN A 6 13.10 6.83 6.38
N HIS A 7 13.94 5.80 6.40
CA HIS A 7 14.19 4.98 5.21
C HIS A 7 13.86 3.50 5.40
N ARG A 8 13.75 3.03 6.65
CA ARG A 8 13.38 1.65 6.93
C ARG A 8 11.87 1.50 7.07
N TYR A 9 11.30 0.57 6.32
CA TYR A 9 9.93 0.13 6.51
C TYR A 9 9.87 -0.96 7.58
N HIS A 10 8.85 -0.92 8.43
CA HIS A 10 8.66 -1.89 9.51
C HIS A 10 7.37 -2.66 9.31
N GLU A 11 7.45 -3.98 9.33
CA GLU A 11 6.29 -4.87 9.17
C GLU A 11 5.26 -4.66 10.29
N SER A 12 5.72 -4.46 11.53
CA SER A 12 4.86 -4.12 12.68
C SER A 12 4.09 -2.81 12.52
N LEU A 13 4.56 -1.92 11.63
CA LEU A 13 3.91 -0.66 11.28
C LEU A 13 3.18 -0.75 9.93
N ASN A 14 2.79 -1.94 9.47
CA ASN A 14 2.19 -2.14 8.16
C ASN A 14 3.06 -1.63 7.00
N ASN A 15 4.37 -1.78 7.12
CA ASN A 15 5.37 -1.31 6.15
C ASN A 15 5.26 0.19 5.89
N VAL A 16 5.12 0.99 6.95
CA VAL A 16 5.42 2.43 6.94
C VAL A 16 6.69 2.70 7.74
N THR A 17 7.27 3.88 7.54
CA THR A 17 8.47 4.29 8.28
C THR A 17 8.09 4.80 9.68
N PRO A 18 8.99 4.74 10.68
CA PRO A 18 8.72 5.32 11.99
C PRO A 18 8.44 6.82 11.92
N ALA A 19 9.11 7.55 11.04
CA ALA A 19 8.85 8.97 10.80
C ALA A 19 7.41 9.21 10.31
N ASP A 20 6.90 8.40 9.39
CA ASP A 20 5.52 8.54 8.92
C ASP A 20 4.48 8.27 10.01
N VAL A 21 4.78 7.37 10.95
CA VAL A 21 3.93 7.16 12.13
C VAL A 21 4.02 8.35 13.07
N TYR A 22 5.23 8.82 13.37
CA TYR A 22 5.46 9.96 14.26
C TYR A 22 4.78 11.24 13.76
N PHE A 23 4.88 11.54 12.46
CA PHE A 23 4.22 12.68 11.83
C PHE A 23 2.75 12.42 11.46
N GLY A 24 2.18 11.26 11.80
CA GLY A 24 0.75 10.95 11.57
C GLY A 24 0.34 10.75 10.11
N ARG A 25 1.31 10.58 9.19
CA ARG A 25 1.08 10.37 7.74
C ARG A 25 0.67 8.94 7.39
N ASN A 26 0.87 7.99 8.31
CA ASN A 26 0.58 6.57 8.13
C ASN A 26 -0.84 6.29 7.62
N ARG A 27 -1.86 6.98 8.13
CA ARG A 27 -3.26 6.78 7.74
C ARG A 27 -3.50 7.11 6.26
N GLU A 28 -2.93 8.21 5.79
CA GLU A 28 -3.05 8.63 4.38
C GLU A 28 -2.35 7.61 3.46
N ILE A 29 -1.14 7.19 3.82
CA ILE A 29 -0.36 6.21 3.06
C ILE A 29 -1.14 4.90 2.91
N LEU A 30 -1.67 4.37 4.02
CA LEU A 30 -2.42 3.11 4.02
C LEU A 30 -3.72 3.22 3.23
N THR A 31 -4.42 4.36 3.33
CA THR A 31 -5.66 4.61 2.57
C THR A 31 -5.40 4.63 1.06
N LYS A 32 -4.36 5.32 0.61
CA LYS A 32 -3.96 5.34 -0.82
C LYS A 32 -3.60 3.94 -1.32
N ARG A 33 -2.83 3.18 -0.54
CA ARG A 33 -2.45 1.79 -0.88
C ARG A 33 -3.67 0.89 -1.04
N ASP A 34 -4.64 0.98 -0.13
CA ASP A 34 -5.86 0.19 -0.20
C ASP A 34 -6.72 0.52 -1.44
N GLN A 35 -6.85 1.81 -1.76
CA GLN A 35 -7.54 2.25 -2.98
C GLN A 35 -6.88 1.70 -4.25
N ILE A 36 -5.56 1.75 -4.35
CA ILE A 36 -4.80 1.19 -5.48
C ILE A 36 -5.01 -0.32 -5.54
N LYS A 37 -4.87 -1.03 -4.41
CA LYS A 37 -5.06 -2.49 -4.34
C LYS A 37 -6.44 -2.90 -4.84
N ARG A 38 -7.51 -2.21 -4.42
CA ARG A 38 -8.87 -2.48 -4.90
C ARG A 38 -9.01 -2.28 -6.41
N LYS A 39 -8.50 -1.16 -6.93
CA LYS A 39 -8.54 -0.86 -8.38
C LYS A 39 -7.81 -1.94 -9.19
N THR A 40 -6.60 -2.31 -8.78
CA THR A 40 -5.81 -3.35 -9.46
C THR A 40 -6.48 -4.71 -9.41
N LEU A 41 -7.04 -5.10 -8.27
CA LEU A 41 -7.76 -6.37 -8.15
C LEU A 41 -9.03 -6.41 -9.01
N ALA A 42 -9.78 -5.30 -9.09
CA ALA A 42 -10.95 -5.20 -9.95
C ALA A 42 -10.58 -5.31 -11.44
N LEU A 43 -9.53 -4.61 -11.87
CA LEU A 43 -9.02 -4.71 -13.24
C LEU A 43 -8.60 -6.14 -13.58
N ARG A 44 -7.84 -6.80 -12.69
CA ARG A 44 -7.41 -8.18 -12.88
C ARG A 44 -8.58 -9.15 -13.00
N ARG A 45 -9.63 -8.96 -12.19
CA ARG A 45 -10.87 -9.76 -12.29
C ARG A 45 -11.54 -9.58 -13.65
N LYS A 46 -11.68 -8.34 -14.13
CA LYS A 46 -12.25 -8.05 -15.45
C LYS A 46 -11.44 -8.69 -16.57
N GLN A 47 -10.12 -8.56 -16.55
CA GLN A 47 -9.24 -9.17 -17.56
C GLN A 47 -9.40 -10.68 -17.59
N ASN A 48 -9.36 -11.35 -16.42
CA ASN A 48 -9.51 -12.80 -16.34
C ASN A 48 -10.89 -13.29 -16.81
N LEU A 49 -11.96 -12.52 -16.57
CA LEU A 49 -13.29 -12.85 -17.08
C LEU A 49 -13.36 -12.70 -18.60
N ASN A 50 -12.78 -11.63 -19.15
CA ASN A 50 -12.73 -11.41 -20.59
C ASN A 50 -11.92 -12.50 -21.32
N THR A 51 -10.79 -12.91 -20.76
CA THR A 51 -9.95 -14.01 -21.31
C THR A 51 -10.64 -15.38 -21.27
N ARG A 52 -11.67 -15.56 -20.44
CA ARG A 52 -12.44 -16.81 -20.38
C ARG A 52 -13.58 -16.88 -21.41
N VAL A 53 -13.93 -15.76 -22.01
CA VAL A 53 -15.05 -15.65 -22.96
C VAL A 53 -14.53 -15.60 -24.41
N ALA A 54 -13.24 -15.33 -24.61
CA ALA A 54 -12.54 -15.47 -25.89
C ALA A 54 -11.94 -16.88 -26.03
#